data_AF-A0A3D2H8S8-F1
#
_entry.id   AF-A0A3D2H8S8-F1
#
_cell.length_a   1.000
_cell.length_b   1.000
_cell.length_c   1.000
_cell.angle_alpha   90.00
_cell.angle_beta   90.00
_cell.angle_gamma   90.00
#
_symmetry.space_group_name_H-M   'P 1'
#
loop_
_entity.id
_entity.type
_entity.pdbx_description
1 polymer ?
#
loop_
_entity_poly.entity_id
_entity_poly.type
_entity_poly.pdbx_seq_one_letter_code
_entity_poly.pdbx_strand_id
1 'polypeptide(L)'
;MSGSASLPVLPPNTATNSMVAVFVVREGVTTAAENGVAVSHTNMGVSVKPTDNPNAGSDGAGRILNSFVFRMQSGGQVLKFNAQVGEAGVIVTPVGPSAAALIDSQRNSVVGAALVSSRQLNVPLDQIKAIFFDM
;
A
#
# COMPACT_ATOMS: atom_id res chain seq x y z
N MET A 1 -46.76 9.84 -25.54
CA MET A 1 -46.04 10.30 -24.34
C MET A 1 -44.73 9.54 -24.28
N SER A 2 -43.62 10.18 -24.60
CA SER A 2 -42.29 9.54 -24.66
C SER A 2 -41.60 9.73 -23.31
N GLY A 3 -41.56 8.68 -22.49
CA GLY A 3 -40.83 8.68 -21.23
C GLY A 3 -39.33 8.56 -21.49
N SER A 4 -38.57 9.62 -21.26
CA SER A 4 -37.12 9.58 -21.24
C SER A 4 -36.66 8.70 -20.07
N ALA A 5 -36.13 7.51 -20.37
CA ALA A 5 -35.43 6.71 -19.38
C ALA A 5 -34.13 7.43 -18.99
N SER A 6 -34.08 7.93 -17.75
CA SER A 6 -32.85 8.47 -17.18
C SER A 6 -31.84 7.33 -17.05
N LEU A 7 -30.68 7.47 -17.72
CA LEU A 7 -29.57 6.55 -17.53
C LEU A 7 -29.15 6.55 -16.06
N PRO A 8 -28.79 5.39 -15.47
CA PRO A 8 -28.28 5.34 -14.11
C PRO A 8 -27.02 6.19 -14.01
N VAL A 9 -27.06 7.22 -13.17
CA VAL A 9 -25.90 8.05 -12.84
C VAL A 9 -24.91 7.15 -12.12
N LEU A 10 -23.76 6.88 -12.74
CA LEU A 10 -22.65 6.18 -12.08
C LEU A 10 -22.31 6.94 -10.79
N PRO A 11 -22.12 6.25 -9.65
CA PRO A 11 -21.72 6.92 -8.42
C PRO A 11 -20.44 7.73 -8.66
N PRO A 12 -20.30 8.92 -8.03
CA PRO A 12 -19.12 9.74 -8.20
C PRO A 12 -17.88 8.93 -7.85
N ASN A 13 -16.82 9.12 -8.65
CA ASN A 13 -15.51 8.52 -8.42
C ASN A 13 -14.84 9.26 -7.24
N THR A 14 -15.42 9.13 -6.05
CA THR A 14 -14.94 9.81 -4.85
C THR A 14 -13.60 9.21 -4.45
N ALA A 15 -12.56 10.03 -4.52
CA ALA A 15 -11.24 9.64 -4.05
C ALA A 15 -11.21 9.69 -2.52
N THR A 16 -10.91 8.55 -1.89
CA THR A 16 -10.60 8.49 -0.48
C THR A 16 -9.10 8.71 -0.31
N ASN A 17 -8.74 9.70 0.50
CA ASN A 17 -7.35 10.02 0.79
C ASN A 17 -6.98 9.53 2.18
N SER A 18 -5.90 8.75 2.27
CA SER A 18 -5.34 8.23 3.50
C SER A 18 -3.86 8.60 3.58
N MET A 19 -3.43 9.14 4.72
CA MET A 19 -2.01 9.35 4.98
C MET A 19 -1.44 8.06 5.57
N VAL A 20 -0.34 7.57 5.00
CA VAL A 20 0.29 6.31 5.39
C VAL A 20 1.75 6.57 5.73
N ALA A 21 2.16 6.18 6.94
CA ALA A 21 3.56 6.19 7.32
C ALA A 21 4.31 5.00 6.71
N VAL A 22 5.54 5.22 6.24
CA VAL A 22 6.39 4.17 5.68
C VAL A 22 7.59 3.96 6.60
N PHE A 23 7.68 2.77 7.14
CA PHE A 23 8.73 2.33 8.04
C PHE A 23 9.62 1.30 7.34
N VAL A 24 10.92 1.38 7.59
CA VAL A 24 11.87 0.34 7.19
C VAL A 24 12.34 -0.34 8.47
N VAL A 25 12.11 -1.65 8.54
CA VAL A 25 12.51 -2.53 9.63
C VAL A 25 13.73 -3.30 9.12
N ARG A 26 14.85 -3.15 9.83
CA ARG A 26 16.09 -3.89 9.56
C ARG A 26 16.56 -4.53 10.85
N GLU A 27 17.10 -5.73 10.75
CA GLU A 27 17.62 -6.44 11.92
C GLU A 27 18.70 -5.59 12.65
N GLY A 28 18.54 -5.41 13.95
CA GLY A 28 19.47 -4.63 14.77
C GLY A 28 19.38 -3.10 14.64
N VAL A 29 18.41 -2.56 13.89
CA VAL A 29 18.19 -1.11 13.75
C VAL A 29 16.84 -0.73 14.34
N THR A 30 16.79 0.35 15.12
CA THR A 30 15.51 0.91 15.60
C THR A 30 14.65 1.31 14.41
N THR A 31 13.43 0.76 14.34
CA THR A 31 12.45 1.09 13.30
C THR A 31 12.21 2.60 13.28
N ALA A 32 12.62 3.26 12.20
CA ALA A 32 12.41 4.68 12.01
C ALA A 32 11.41 4.89 10.86
N ALA A 33 10.50 5.85 11.04
CA ALA A 33 9.70 6.36 9.93
C ALA A 33 10.66 7.11 9.01
N GLU A 34 11.03 6.51 7.88
CA GLU A 34 11.93 7.17 6.94
C GLU A 34 11.17 8.17 6.06
N ASN A 35 9.91 7.86 5.71
CA ASN A 35 9.12 8.65 4.76
C ASN A 35 7.61 8.52 5.04
N GLY A 36 6.85 9.52 4.62
CA GLY A 36 5.38 9.45 4.56
C GLY A 36 4.88 9.39 3.13
N VAL A 37 3.74 8.72 2.91
CA VAL A 37 3.02 8.81 1.63
C VAL A 37 1.54 9.14 1.82
N ALA A 38 1.05 10.06 0.99
CA ALA A 38 -0.37 10.28 0.78
C ALA A 38 -0.86 9.27 -0.25
N VAL A 39 -1.80 8.43 0.16
CA VAL A 39 -2.47 7.45 -0.68
C VAL A 39 -3.84 7.98 -1.04
N SER A 40 -4.10 8.16 -2.33
CA SER A 40 -5.43 8.44 -2.85
C SER A 40 -5.93 7.20 -3.55
N HIS A 41 -7.07 6.65 -3.15
CA HIS A 41 -7.66 5.50 -3.81
C HIS A 41 -9.07 5.80 -4.29
N THR A 42 -9.37 5.27 -5.46
CA THR A 42 -10.68 5.33 -6.10
C THR A 42 -11.13 3.93 -6.46
N ASN A 43 -12.35 3.79 -6.96
CA ASN A 43 -12.83 2.51 -7.48
C ASN A 43 -11.95 1.99 -8.65
N MET A 44 -11.23 2.89 -9.33
CA MET A 44 -10.44 2.62 -10.52
C MET A 44 -8.93 2.48 -10.27
N GLY A 45 -8.41 2.83 -9.10
CA GLY A 45 -6.96 2.74 -8.88
C GLY A 45 -6.48 3.31 -7.55
N VAL A 46 -5.16 3.28 -7.37
CA VAL A 46 -4.43 3.82 -6.22
C VAL A 46 -3.34 4.75 -6.74
N SER A 47 -3.26 5.96 -6.18
CA SER A 47 -2.20 6.93 -6.41
C SER A 47 -1.44 7.13 -5.11
N VAL A 48 -0.12 7.15 -5.19
CA VAL A 48 0.77 7.32 -4.04
C VAL A 48 1.65 8.53 -4.31
N LYS A 49 1.70 9.49 -3.39
CA LYS A 49 2.56 10.66 -3.44
C LYS A 49 3.34 10.81 -2.13
N PRO A 50 4.61 11.24 -2.15
CA PRO A 50 5.31 11.58 -0.91
C PRO A 50 4.55 12.63 -0.09
N THR A 51 4.63 12.54 1.23
CA THR A 51 4.13 13.56 2.16
C THR A 51 5.07 13.67 3.37
N ASP A 52 5.28 14.90 3.83
CA ASP A 52 6.07 15.17 5.03
C ASP A 52 5.24 15.03 6.32
N ASN A 53 3.93 14.84 6.19
CA ASN A 53 3.01 14.68 7.33
C ASN A 53 2.24 13.35 7.22
N PRO A 54 2.93 12.19 7.36
CA PRO A 54 2.25 10.92 7.44
C PRO A 54 1.38 10.84 8.69
N ASN A 55 0.37 9.98 8.63
CA ASN A 55 -0.39 9.64 9.83
C ASN A 55 0.58 8.89 10.76
N ALA A 56 0.88 9.48 11.93
CA ALA A 56 1.71 8.85 12.95
C ALA A 56 0.95 7.67 13.56
N GLY A 57 0.88 6.57 12.83
CA GLY A 57 0.00 5.46 13.11
C GLY A 57 0.78 4.17 13.32
N SER A 58 0.92 3.79 14.59
CA SER A 58 1.28 2.45 15.07
C SER A 58 2.76 2.06 14.93
N ASP A 59 3.38 1.65 16.05
CA ASP A 59 4.73 1.06 16.12
C ASP A 59 4.83 -0.33 15.44
N GLY A 60 3.77 -0.79 14.77
CA GLY A 60 3.70 -2.08 14.08
C GLY A 60 2.39 -2.29 13.33
N ALA A 61 2.30 -3.38 12.55
CA ALA A 61 1.08 -3.69 11.79
C ALA A 61 -0.10 -4.18 12.64
N GLY A 62 0.12 -4.45 13.94
CA GLY A 62 -0.87 -5.06 14.82
C GLY A 62 -1.04 -6.56 14.56
N ARG A 63 -2.19 -7.13 14.94
CA ARG A 63 -2.48 -8.55 14.69
C ARG A 63 -2.59 -8.79 13.18
N ILE A 64 -1.88 -9.79 12.68
CA ILE A 64 -1.95 -10.19 11.27
C ILE A 64 -3.32 -10.80 10.98
N LEU A 65 -4.03 -10.20 10.04
CA LEU A 65 -5.36 -10.59 9.58
C LEU A 65 -5.28 -11.50 8.35
N ASN A 66 -4.34 -11.21 7.45
CA ASN A 66 -4.20 -11.94 6.21
C ASN A 66 -2.78 -11.86 5.65
N SER A 67 -2.44 -12.72 4.69
CA SER A 67 -1.15 -12.71 4.00
C SER A 67 -1.34 -12.98 2.51
N PHE A 68 -0.53 -12.34 1.68
CA PHE A 68 -0.56 -12.52 0.23
C PHE A 68 0.83 -12.39 -0.37
N VAL A 69 0.92 -12.74 -1.65
CA VAL A 69 2.11 -12.55 -2.46
C VAL A 69 1.75 -11.65 -3.61
N PHE A 70 2.55 -10.61 -3.83
CA PHE A 70 2.46 -9.80 -5.04
C PHE A 70 3.78 -9.81 -5.80
N ARG A 71 3.70 -9.47 -7.09
CA ARG A 71 4.83 -9.49 -8.00
C ARG A 71 4.92 -8.15 -8.72
N MET A 72 6.12 -7.65 -8.91
CA MET A 72 6.40 -6.45 -9.69
C MET A 72 7.40 -6.78 -10.79
N GLN A 73 7.22 -6.17 -11.95
CA GLN A 73 8.16 -6.28 -13.04
C GLN A 73 9.11 -5.09 -13.00
N SER A 74 10.42 -5.35 -12.97
CA SER A 74 11.45 -4.31 -13.00
C SER A 74 12.65 -4.80 -13.80
N GLY A 75 13.14 -3.99 -14.75
CA GLY A 75 14.29 -4.34 -15.57
C GLY A 75 14.16 -5.67 -16.34
N GLY A 76 12.93 -6.06 -16.71
CA GLY A 76 12.65 -7.34 -17.37
C GLY A 76 12.58 -8.55 -16.45
N GLN A 77 12.80 -8.39 -15.14
CA GLN A 77 12.69 -9.46 -14.14
C GLN A 77 11.38 -9.34 -13.36
N VAL A 78 10.83 -10.48 -12.94
CA VAL A 78 9.69 -10.54 -12.03
C VAL A 78 10.20 -10.68 -10.60
N LEU A 79 10.02 -9.63 -9.82
CA LEU A 79 10.40 -9.54 -8.42
C LEU A 79 9.18 -9.90 -7.55
N LYS A 80 9.40 -10.73 -6.53
CA LYS A 80 8.34 -11.25 -5.65
C LYS A 80 8.44 -10.59 -4.28
N PHE A 81 7.28 -10.29 -3.70
CA PHE A 81 7.13 -9.75 -2.36
C PHE A 81 6.10 -10.57 -1.61
N ASN A 82 6.43 -10.94 -0.37
CA ASN A 82 5.45 -11.45 0.58
C ASN A 82 4.87 -10.25 1.33
N ALA A 83 3.58 -10.25 1.58
CA ALA A 83 2.92 -9.20 2.31
C ALA A 83 1.99 -9.79 3.37
N GLN A 84 1.96 -9.15 4.53
CA GLN A 84 1.07 -9.48 5.63
C GLN A 84 0.26 -8.23 5.97
N VAL A 85 -1.06 -8.37 5.94
CA VAL A 85 -1.96 -7.30 6.35
C VAL A 85 -2.30 -7.51 7.81
N GLY A 86 -2.01 -6.51 8.65
CA GLY A 86 -2.48 -6.43 10.01
C GLY A 86 -3.57 -5.38 10.20
N GLU A 87 -4.07 -5.29 11.43
CA GLU A 87 -5.15 -4.36 11.83
C GLU A 87 -4.82 -2.88 11.59
N ALA A 88 -3.55 -2.49 11.63
CA ALA A 88 -3.12 -1.09 11.53
C ALA A 88 -2.17 -0.82 10.35
N GLY A 89 -1.73 -1.84 9.63
CA GLY A 89 -0.74 -1.67 8.57
C GLY A 89 -0.44 -2.91 7.75
N VAL A 90 0.49 -2.76 6.80
CA VAL A 90 0.94 -3.86 5.93
C VAL A 90 2.44 -4.05 6.10
N ILE A 91 2.87 -5.27 6.36
CA ILE A 91 4.28 -5.67 6.34
C ILE A 91 4.59 -6.21 4.94
N VAL A 92 5.65 -5.73 4.31
CA VAL A 92 6.13 -6.14 2.99
C VAL A 92 7.55 -6.66 3.14
N THR A 93 7.74 -7.94 2.83
CA THR A 93 9.03 -8.61 2.87
C THR A 93 9.47 -8.93 1.43
N PRO A 94 10.59 -8.36 0.94
CA PRO A 94 11.12 -8.68 -0.38
C PRO A 94 11.63 -10.13 -0.43
N VAL A 95 11.41 -10.82 -1.55
CA VAL A 95 11.97 -12.16 -1.77
C VAL A 95 13.25 -12.03 -2.58
N GLY A 96 14.37 -11.89 -1.87
CA GLY A 96 15.72 -11.82 -2.43
C GLY A 96 16.26 -10.39 -2.65
N PRO A 97 17.56 -10.27 -2.97
CA PRO A 97 18.27 -8.99 -2.96
C PRO A 97 17.79 -8.01 -4.04
N SER A 98 17.37 -8.49 -5.22
CA SER A 98 16.82 -7.63 -6.27
C SER A 98 15.50 -6.98 -5.89
N ALA A 99 14.66 -7.68 -5.12
CA ALA A 99 13.40 -7.14 -4.60
C ALA A 99 13.66 -6.11 -3.49
N ALA A 100 14.65 -6.34 -2.63
CA ALA A 100 15.10 -5.38 -1.63
C ALA A 100 15.63 -4.10 -2.29
N ALA A 101 16.49 -4.22 -3.31
CA ALA A 101 17.00 -3.07 -4.06
C ALA A 101 15.89 -2.27 -4.78
N LEU A 102 14.78 -2.93 -5.17
CA LEU A 102 13.63 -2.24 -5.72
C LEU A 102 12.90 -1.40 -4.65
N ILE A 103 12.82 -1.85 -3.40
CA ILE A 103 12.25 -1.06 -2.30
C ILE A 103 13.10 0.19 -2.06
N ASP A 104 14.42 0.08 -2.11
CA ASP A 104 15.31 1.22 -1.90
C ASP A 104 15.22 2.25 -3.03
N SER A 105 15.07 1.80 -4.29
CA SER A 105 15.06 2.69 -5.46
C SER A 105 13.68 3.19 -5.88
N GLN A 106 12.63 2.40 -5.66
CA GLN A 106 11.27 2.65 -6.16
C GLN A 106 10.19 2.41 -5.09
N ARG A 107 10.49 2.81 -3.84
CA ARG A 107 9.64 2.57 -2.66
C ARG A 107 8.16 2.88 -2.87
N ASN A 108 7.83 4.04 -3.42
CA ASN A 108 6.44 4.47 -3.62
C ASN A 108 5.67 3.54 -4.56
N SER A 109 6.36 2.99 -5.58
CA SER A 109 5.77 2.01 -6.49
C SER A 109 5.48 0.70 -5.78
N VAL A 110 6.37 0.24 -4.89
CA VAL A 110 6.17 -0.96 -4.08
C VAL A 110 5.02 -0.77 -3.09
N VAL A 111 4.93 0.39 -2.45
CA VAL A 111 3.79 0.78 -1.59
C VAL A 111 2.48 0.73 -2.39
N GLY A 112 2.44 1.36 -3.56
CA GLY A 112 1.25 1.36 -4.41
C GLY A 112 0.83 -0.05 -4.81
N ALA A 113 1.79 -0.89 -5.21
CA ALA A 113 1.52 -2.29 -5.56
C ALA A 113 0.98 -3.08 -4.37
N ALA A 114 1.57 -2.94 -3.17
CA ALA A 114 1.10 -3.61 -1.96
C ALA A 114 -0.35 -3.22 -1.61
N LEU A 115 -0.68 -1.93 -1.71
CA LEU A 115 -2.03 -1.42 -1.44
C LEU A 115 -3.06 -1.87 -2.50
N VAL A 116 -2.68 -1.89 -3.78
CA VAL A 116 -3.57 -2.42 -4.83
C VAL A 116 -3.84 -3.91 -4.59
N SER A 117 -2.82 -4.67 -4.22
CA SER A 117 -2.96 -6.10 -3.93
C SER A 117 -3.75 -6.35 -2.63
N SER A 118 -3.64 -5.51 -1.60
CA SER A 118 -4.42 -5.67 -0.37
C SER A 118 -5.92 -5.44 -0.58
N ARG A 119 -6.33 -4.61 -1.55
CA ARG A 119 -7.75 -4.46 -1.93
C ARG A 119 -8.39 -5.76 -2.37
N GLN A 120 -7.63 -6.65 -3.01
CA GLN A 120 -8.13 -7.96 -3.44
C GLN A 120 -8.51 -8.87 -2.25
N LEU A 121 -8.06 -8.51 -1.04
CA LEU A 121 -8.37 -9.21 0.20
C LEU A 121 -9.52 -8.58 0.99
N ASN A 122 -10.28 -7.65 0.40
CA ASN A 122 -11.34 -6.87 1.05
C ASN A 122 -10.87 -6.08 2.28
N VAL A 123 -9.58 -5.71 2.33
CA VAL A 123 -9.05 -4.86 3.39
C VAL A 123 -9.37 -3.40 3.04
N PRO A 124 -10.09 -2.67 3.90
CA PRO A 124 -10.36 -1.26 3.68
C PRO A 124 -9.04 -0.46 3.74
N LEU A 125 -8.66 0.21 2.66
CA LEU A 125 -7.39 0.94 2.57
C LEU A 125 -7.32 2.12 3.55
N ASP A 126 -8.46 2.64 3.98
CA ASP A 126 -8.60 3.67 5.01
C ASP A 126 -8.14 3.20 6.40
N GLN A 127 -8.08 1.90 6.65
CA GLN A 127 -7.58 1.34 7.90
C GLN A 127 -6.05 1.15 7.89
N ILE A 128 -5.43 1.17 6.72
CA ILE A 128 -3.98 1.02 6.59
C ILE A 128 -3.34 2.37 6.93
N LYS A 129 -2.75 2.46 8.12
CA LYS A 129 -2.07 3.67 8.61
C LYS A 129 -0.57 3.62 8.40
N ALA A 130 0.00 2.41 8.29
CA ALA A 130 1.43 2.20 8.12
C ALA A 130 1.76 1.09 7.14
N ILE A 131 2.91 1.21 6.48
CA ILE A 131 3.56 0.14 5.73
C ILE A 131 4.95 -0.07 6.29
N PHE A 132 5.27 -1.33 6.58
CA PHE A 132 6.56 -1.76 7.12
C PHE A 132 7.29 -2.56 6.05
N PHE A 133 8.49 -2.15 5.68
CA PHE A 133 9.39 -2.96 4.86
C PHE A 133 10.30 -3.75 5.77
N ASP A 134 10.13 -5.08 5.77
CA ASP A 134 10.96 -6.00 6.55
C ASP A 134 12.12 -6.48 5.67
N MET A 135 13.31 -5.92 5.88
CA MET A 135 14.48 -6.02 4.99
C MET A 135 15.73 -6.53 5.69
#